data_AF-A0A5E7T0N8-F1
#
_entry.id   AF-A0A5E7T0N8-F1
#
_cell.length_a   1.000
_cell.length_b   1.000
_cell.length_c   1.000
_cell.angle_alpha   90.00
_cell.angle_beta   90.00
_cell.angle_gamma   90.00
#
_symmetry.space_group_name_H-M   'P 1'
#
loop_
_entity.id
_entity.type
_entity.pdbx_description
1 polymer ?
#
loop_
_entity_poly.entity_id
_entity_poly.type
_entity_poly.pdbx_seq_one_letter_code
_entity_poly.pdbx_strand_id
1 'polypeptide(L)'
;MTNVLRLAKNDHGRDFVVGDIHFKTIDLHKGLYALGFDKEVDRVIAVGDLIDRGPGVLDGLKLLGEPWFYTIQGNHEWMLIDAYRRDPHARYALHGAGWWSTIADESKPMIIEKLESLPLAIEIETVKGLVGVVHADVPSGMAWSDFVASLDNPQIVEIALWGRERIIKHYREGVKGIWRVCVGHTWIPSPLRLGNVLALDCTGGGDGPLAIYCVQEDKIYVDGRSTSLDAVELVTDQLQKLEHTLANLSKTVHENKLIESQGLSLETETLIKQAQSTWLPLMAEIGESQKFVNALHGASLLTGDRKTAKLNELRARYAGTQLGDLLNRLSSF
;
A
#
# COMPACT_ATOMS: atom_id res chain seq x y z
N MET A 1 -28.15 -0.92 -1.73
CA MET A 1 -26.83 -1.59 -1.54
C MET A 1 -26.17 -0.94 -0.34
N THR A 2 -25.36 -1.67 0.43
CA THR A 2 -24.65 -1.09 1.57
C THR A 2 -23.32 -0.51 1.11
N ASN A 3 -23.10 0.79 1.33
CA ASN A 3 -21.85 1.47 0.96
C ASN A 3 -20.61 0.90 1.68
N VAL A 4 -20.82 0.16 2.78
CA VAL A 4 -19.77 -0.49 3.54
C VAL A 4 -20.07 -1.97 3.73
N LEU A 5 -19.08 -2.80 3.44
CA LEU A 5 -19.09 -4.22 3.77
C LEU A 5 -18.26 -4.47 5.03
N ARG A 6 -18.80 -5.23 5.97
CA ARG A 6 -18.13 -5.58 7.23
C ARG A 6 -17.76 -7.05 7.22
N LEU A 7 -16.47 -7.31 7.36
CA LEU A 7 -15.90 -8.64 7.46
C LEU A 7 -15.57 -8.93 8.91
N ALA A 8 -16.23 -9.93 9.46
CA ALA A 8 -15.85 -10.48 10.76
C ALA A 8 -14.40 -10.97 10.72
N LYS A 9 -13.79 -11.04 11.91
CA LYS A 9 -12.42 -11.48 12.10
C LYS A 9 -12.19 -12.85 11.46
N ASN A 10 -11.11 -13.00 10.71
CA ASN A 10 -10.70 -14.30 10.19
C ASN A 10 -10.00 -15.10 11.30
N ASP A 11 -10.71 -16.03 11.92
CA ASP A 11 -10.17 -16.90 12.99
C ASP A 11 -9.35 -18.09 12.47
N HIS A 12 -9.45 -18.41 11.18
CA HIS A 12 -8.91 -19.64 10.60
C HIS A 12 -7.84 -19.42 9.52
N GLY A 13 -7.72 -18.20 9.00
CA GLY A 13 -6.72 -17.82 8.01
C GLY A 13 -6.29 -16.37 8.14
N ARG A 14 -5.73 -15.86 7.05
CA ARG A 14 -5.15 -14.51 6.93
C ARG A 14 -5.95 -13.66 5.95
N ASP A 15 -5.89 -12.36 6.18
CA ASP A 15 -6.46 -11.35 5.31
C ASP A 15 -5.33 -10.58 4.63
N PHE A 16 -5.38 -10.55 3.31
CA PHE A 16 -4.42 -9.88 2.46
C PHE A 16 -5.07 -8.68 1.78
N VAL A 17 -4.67 -7.47 2.16
CA VAL A 17 -5.12 -6.25 1.48
C VAL A 17 -4.17 -5.94 0.33
N VAL A 18 -4.67 -5.84 -0.89
CA VAL A 18 -3.84 -5.60 -2.09
C VAL A 18 -4.13 -4.22 -2.67
N GLY A 19 -3.07 -3.55 -3.14
CA GLY A 19 -3.16 -2.30 -3.91
C GLY A 19 -3.89 -2.47 -5.25
N ASP A 20 -3.93 -1.40 -6.04
CA ASP A 20 -4.60 -1.34 -7.35
C ASP A 20 -4.13 -2.49 -8.26
N ILE A 21 -5.06 -3.31 -8.76
CA ILE A 21 -4.71 -4.54 -9.50
C ILE A 21 -4.59 -4.27 -10.99
N HIS A 22 -5.48 -3.46 -11.56
CA HIS A 22 -5.51 -3.12 -12.99
C HIS A 22 -5.31 -4.35 -13.90
N PHE A 23 -6.09 -5.40 -13.70
CA PHE A 23 -6.00 -6.68 -14.44
C PHE A 23 -4.63 -7.38 -14.42
N LYS A 24 -3.74 -7.06 -13.47
CA LYS A 24 -2.46 -7.76 -13.24
C LYS A 24 -2.64 -9.05 -12.45
N THR A 25 -3.56 -9.90 -12.89
CA THR A 25 -3.94 -11.14 -12.18
C THR A 25 -2.77 -12.11 -12.03
N ILE A 26 -1.88 -12.18 -13.01
CA ILE A 26 -0.66 -13.01 -12.93
C ILE A 26 0.23 -12.55 -11.78
N ASP A 27 0.44 -11.24 -11.63
CA ASP A 27 1.27 -10.69 -10.56
C ASP A 27 0.60 -10.87 -9.19
N LEU A 28 -0.73 -10.71 -9.12
CA LEU A 28 -1.50 -11.01 -7.91
C LEU A 28 -1.29 -12.46 -7.48
N HIS A 29 -1.51 -13.42 -8.39
CA HIS A 29 -1.36 -14.84 -8.06
C HIS A 29 0.08 -15.22 -7.71
N LYS A 30 1.09 -14.63 -8.37
CA LYS A 30 2.51 -14.82 -7.99
C LYS A 30 2.79 -14.32 -6.58
N GLY A 31 2.29 -13.13 -6.24
CA GLY A 31 2.44 -12.55 -4.90
C GLY A 31 1.78 -13.42 -3.83
N LEU A 32 0.52 -13.81 -4.05
CA LEU A 32 -0.22 -14.69 -3.15
C LEU A 32 0.47 -16.06 -2.98
N TYR A 33 0.95 -16.65 -4.08
CA TYR A 33 1.70 -17.91 -4.04
C TYR A 33 2.99 -17.79 -3.21
N ALA A 34 3.75 -16.71 -3.37
CA ALA A 34 4.96 -16.47 -2.59
C ALA A 34 4.68 -16.31 -1.08
N LEU A 35 3.48 -15.86 -0.72
CA LEU A 35 3.02 -15.73 0.68
C LEU A 35 2.33 -16.99 1.22
N GLY A 36 2.29 -18.07 0.42
CA GLY A 36 1.63 -19.31 0.77
C GLY A 36 0.13 -19.15 1.00
N PHE A 37 -0.54 -18.32 0.19
CA PHE A 37 -1.98 -18.08 0.26
C PHE A 37 -2.77 -19.39 0.10
N ASP A 38 -3.74 -19.61 0.99
CA ASP A 38 -4.69 -20.72 0.94
C ASP A 38 -6.11 -20.20 0.74
N LYS A 39 -6.65 -20.39 -0.47
CA LYS A 39 -7.99 -19.92 -0.86
C LYS A 39 -9.15 -20.49 -0.03
N GLU A 40 -8.93 -21.56 0.73
CA GLU A 40 -9.98 -22.17 1.56
C GLU A 40 -10.14 -21.45 2.92
N VAL A 41 -9.11 -20.73 3.39
CA VAL A 41 -9.11 -20.08 4.71
C VAL A 41 -8.69 -18.60 4.67
N ASP A 42 -7.88 -18.21 3.69
CA ASP A 42 -7.40 -16.85 3.51
C ASP A 42 -8.37 -16.03 2.65
N ARG A 43 -8.37 -14.71 2.84
CA ARG A 43 -9.16 -13.74 2.05
C ARG A 43 -8.24 -12.70 1.42
N VAL A 44 -8.59 -12.25 0.23
CA VAL A 44 -7.97 -11.11 -0.45
C VAL A 44 -8.97 -9.97 -0.50
N ILE A 45 -8.53 -8.78 -0.10
CA ILE A 45 -9.32 -7.55 -0.09
C ILE A 45 -8.60 -6.50 -0.94
N ALA A 46 -9.11 -6.19 -2.13
CA ALA A 46 -8.52 -5.18 -2.99
C ALA A 46 -9.04 -3.78 -2.66
N VAL A 47 -8.17 -2.77 -2.79
CA VAL A 47 -8.49 -1.34 -2.61
C VAL A 47 -9.26 -0.73 -3.79
N GLY A 48 -9.80 -1.54 -4.70
CA GLY A 48 -10.44 -1.08 -5.94
C GLY A 48 -9.47 -1.03 -7.12
N ASP A 49 -9.89 -0.40 -8.21
CA ASP A 49 -9.13 -0.33 -9.47
C ASP A 49 -8.66 -1.73 -9.91
N LEU A 50 -9.62 -2.65 -9.94
CA LEU A 50 -9.41 -4.01 -10.44
C LEU A 50 -9.30 -3.99 -11.97
N ILE A 51 -10.07 -3.12 -12.62
CA ILE A 51 -10.17 -3.06 -14.08
C ILE A 51 -9.15 -2.10 -14.72
N ASP A 52 -9.14 -2.11 -16.05
CA ASP A 52 -8.32 -1.25 -16.91
C ASP A 52 -6.81 -1.56 -16.91
N ARG A 53 -6.14 -1.05 -17.94
CA ARG A 53 -4.68 -0.94 -18.14
C ARG A 53 -3.89 -2.26 -18.29
N GLY A 54 -4.13 -3.27 -17.46
CA GLY A 54 -3.39 -4.54 -17.54
C GLY A 54 -4.02 -5.58 -18.48
N PRO A 55 -3.30 -6.69 -18.71
CA PRO A 55 -3.63 -7.64 -19.77
C PRO A 55 -4.69 -8.70 -19.37
N GLY A 56 -4.89 -8.96 -18.07
CA GLY A 56 -5.69 -10.08 -17.56
C GLY A 56 -7.19 -9.82 -17.47
N VAL A 57 -7.83 -9.27 -18.51
CA VAL A 57 -9.24 -8.83 -18.48
C VAL A 57 -10.20 -9.92 -18.01
N LEU A 58 -10.18 -11.09 -18.65
CA LEU A 58 -11.10 -12.19 -18.34
C LEU A 58 -10.87 -12.72 -16.93
N ASP A 59 -9.62 -12.94 -16.54
CA ASP A 59 -9.30 -13.49 -15.22
C ASP A 59 -9.58 -12.47 -14.11
N GLY A 60 -9.39 -11.18 -14.38
CA GLY A 60 -9.74 -10.11 -13.46
C GLY A 60 -11.23 -10.04 -13.20
N LEU A 61 -12.06 -10.15 -14.24
CA LEU A 61 -13.51 -10.21 -14.07
C LEU A 61 -13.97 -11.47 -13.33
N LYS A 62 -13.28 -12.62 -13.51
CA LYS A 62 -13.58 -13.84 -12.75
C LYS A 62 -13.35 -13.67 -11.24
N LEU A 63 -12.34 -12.88 -10.83
CA LEU A 63 -12.07 -12.63 -9.41
C LEU A 63 -13.30 -12.07 -8.67
N LEU A 64 -14.14 -11.28 -9.35
CA LEU A 64 -15.38 -10.75 -8.76
C LEU A 64 -16.38 -11.83 -8.30
N GLY A 65 -16.23 -13.06 -8.78
CA GLY A 65 -17.05 -14.22 -8.41
C GLY A 65 -16.37 -15.20 -7.45
N GLU A 66 -15.10 -14.97 -7.09
CA GLU A 66 -14.35 -15.87 -6.21
C GLU A 66 -14.72 -15.63 -4.73
N PRO A 67 -14.99 -16.68 -3.93
CA PRO A 67 -15.47 -16.54 -2.55
C PRO A 67 -14.42 -15.98 -1.58
N TRP A 68 -13.15 -16.09 -1.93
CA TRP A 68 -12.01 -15.59 -1.17
C TRP A 68 -11.62 -14.16 -1.57
N PHE A 69 -12.23 -13.58 -2.62
CA PHE A 69 -11.87 -12.27 -3.15
C PHE A 69 -12.95 -11.22 -2.88
N TYR A 70 -12.53 -10.12 -2.27
CA TYR A 70 -13.35 -8.96 -1.95
C TYR A 70 -12.71 -7.73 -2.57
N THR A 71 -13.49 -6.80 -3.08
CA THR A 71 -12.99 -5.52 -3.57
C THR A 71 -14.00 -4.43 -3.29
N ILE A 72 -13.50 -3.20 -3.18
CA ILE A 72 -14.31 -2.00 -3.20
C ILE A 72 -14.36 -1.41 -4.62
N GLN A 73 -15.24 -0.45 -4.84
CA GLN A 73 -15.29 0.34 -6.07
C GLN A 73 -14.14 1.36 -6.06
N GLY A 74 -13.27 1.29 -7.07
CA GLY A 74 -12.26 2.32 -7.34
C GLY A 74 -12.77 3.40 -8.29
N ASN A 75 -11.91 4.37 -8.61
CA ASN A 75 -12.28 5.43 -9.52
C ASN A 75 -12.41 4.93 -10.96
N HIS A 76 -11.68 3.88 -11.34
CA HIS A 76 -11.80 3.26 -12.66
C HIS A 76 -13.13 2.54 -12.83
N GLU A 77 -13.58 1.76 -11.82
CA GLU A 77 -14.92 1.17 -11.83
C GLU A 77 -16.00 2.26 -11.91
N TRP A 78 -15.88 3.33 -11.11
CA TRP A 78 -16.82 4.46 -11.14
C TRP A 78 -16.92 5.10 -12.53
N MET A 79 -15.79 5.40 -13.17
CA MET A 79 -15.77 6.02 -14.50
C MET A 79 -16.42 5.13 -15.56
N LEU A 80 -16.17 3.82 -15.53
CA LEU A 80 -16.77 2.89 -16.48
C LEU A 80 -18.29 2.79 -16.30
N ILE A 81 -18.75 2.67 -15.04
CA ILE A 81 -20.18 2.66 -14.70
C ILE A 81 -20.85 3.92 -15.22
N ASP A 82 -20.31 5.08 -14.86
CA ASP A 82 -20.88 6.38 -15.23
C ASP A 82 -20.90 6.58 -16.76
N ALA A 83 -19.82 6.23 -17.46
CA ALA A 83 -19.80 6.27 -18.92
C ALA A 83 -20.89 5.37 -19.55
N TYR A 84 -21.04 4.14 -19.06
CA TYR A 84 -22.05 3.21 -19.56
C TYR A 84 -23.48 3.67 -19.24
N ARG A 85 -23.71 4.27 -18.07
CA ARG A 85 -25.04 4.77 -17.67
C ARG A 85 -25.46 6.01 -18.46
N ARG A 86 -24.50 6.85 -18.87
CA ARG A 86 -24.77 7.99 -19.75
C ARG A 86 -25.11 7.55 -21.17
N ASP A 87 -24.37 6.59 -21.73
CA ASP A 87 -24.64 6.02 -23.05
C ASP A 87 -24.09 4.58 -23.16
N PRO A 88 -24.97 3.55 -23.07
CA PRO A 88 -24.57 2.14 -23.20
C PRO A 88 -23.95 1.78 -24.56
N HIS A 89 -24.24 2.57 -25.60
CA HIS A 89 -23.77 2.34 -26.97
C HIS A 89 -22.50 3.13 -27.31
N ALA A 90 -22.08 4.06 -26.45
CA ALA A 90 -20.86 4.80 -26.63
C ALA A 90 -19.63 3.88 -26.52
N ARG A 91 -18.64 4.12 -27.39
CA ARG A 91 -17.32 3.52 -27.25
C ARG A 91 -16.56 4.25 -26.15
N TYR A 92 -16.46 3.63 -24.98
CA TYR A 92 -15.59 4.11 -23.90
C TYR A 92 -14.24 3.39 -23.95
N ALA A 93 -13.15 4.17 -24.00
CA ALA A 93 -11.78 3.66 -24.02
C ALA A 93 -10.78 4.57 -23.27
N LEU A 94 -11.30 5.61 -22.59
CA LEU A 94 -10.47 6.54 -21.83
C LEU A 94 -9.88 5.85 -20.60
N HIS A 95 -8.80 6.42 -20.05
CA HIS A 95 -8.16 5.96 -18.82
C HIS A 95 -7.75 4.47 -18.82
N GLY A 96 -7.51 3.87 -19.98
CA GLY A 96 -7.07 2.46 -20.07
C GLY A 96 -8.22 1.45 -20.20
N ALA A 97 -9.46 1.91 -20.38
CA ALA A 97 -10.64 1.06 -20.61
C ALA A 97 -10.76 0.51 -22.04
N GLY A 98 -9.65 0.42 -22.80
CA GLY A 98 -9.66 -0.08 -24.19
C GLY A 98 -10.23 -1.50 -24.32
N TRP A 99 -10.08 -2.32 -23.27
CA TRP A 99 -10.65 -3.66 -23.16
C TRP A 99 -12.18 -3.66 -23.23
N TRP A 100 -12.86 -2.58 -22.85
CA TRP A 100 -14.33 -2.54 -22.84
C TRP A 100 -14.94 -2.75 -24.22
N SER A 101 -14.21 -2.35 -25.27
CA SER A 101 -14.60 -2.58 -26.66
C SER A 101 -14.51 -4.04 -27.12
N THR A 102 -13.78 -4.90 -26.38
CA THR A 102 -13.63 -6.33 -26.70
C THR A 102 -14.70 -7.19 -26.02
N ILE A 103 -15.47 -6.61 -25.09
CA ILE A 103 -16.59 -7.27 -24.42
C ILE A 103 -17.83 -7.24 -25.31
N ALA A 104 -18.47 -8.40 -25.49
CA ALA A 104 -19.73 -8.52 -26.20
C ALA A 104 -20.83 -7.66 -25.54
N ASP A 105 -21.65 -6.98 -26.33
CA ASP A 105 -22.63 -6.01 -25.83
C ASP A 105 -23.65 -6.65 -24.88
N GLU A 106 -23.99 -7.92 -25.09
CA GLU A 106 -24.91 -8.69 -24.25
C GLU A 106 -24.35 -8.97 -22.84
N SER A 107 -23.03 -9.00 -22.70
CA SER A 107 -22.33 -9.23 -21.42
C SER A 107 -22.11 -7.96 -20.61
N LYS A 108 -22.16 -6.79 -21.25
CA LYS A 108 -21.89 -5.50 -20.61
C LYS A 108 -22.82 -5.19 -19.43
N PRO A 109 -24.16 -5.37 -19.52
CA PRO A 109 -25.06 -5.09 -18.40
C PRO A 109 -24.69 -5.86 -17.13
N MET A 110 -24.34 -7.14 -17.27
CA MET A 110 -23.96 -8.01 -16.14
C MET A 110 -22.67 -7.53 -15.46
N ILE A 111 -21.66 -7.12 -16.24
CA ILE A 111 -20.42 -6.60 -15.69
C ILE A 111 -20.69 -5.30 -14.94
N ILE A 112 -21.46 -4.38 -15.53
CA ILE A 112 -21.78 -3.10 -14.89
C ILE A 112 -22.56 -3.31 -13.59
N GLU A 113 -23.59 -4.17 -13.60
CA GLU A 113 -24.34 -4.50 -12.39
C GLU A 113 -23.43 -5.08 -11.29
N LYS A 114 -22.47 -5.92 -11.67
CA LYS A 114 -21.49 -6.46 -10.72
C LYS A 114 -20.57 -5.38 -10.15
N LEU A 115 -20.07 -4.46 -10.98
CA LEU A 115 -19.22 -3.35 -10.53
C LEU A 115 -20.00 -2.36 -9.64
N GLU A 116 -21.27 -2.09 -9.95
CA GLU A 116 -22.16 -1.25 -9.12
C GLU A 116 -22.47 -1.88 -7.77
N SER A 117 -22.43 -3.21 -7.67
CA SER A 117 -22.66 -3.93 -6.42
C SER A 117 -21.51 -3.81 -5.42
N LEU A 118 -20.35 -3.29 -5.84
CA LEU A 118 -19.17 -3.17 -4.99
C LEU A 118 -19.40 -2.10 -3.90
N PRO A 119 -18.99 -2.36 -2.64
CA PRO A 119 -19.03 -1.34 -1.59
C PRO A 119 -17.99 -0.24 -1.85
N LEU A 120 -18.17 0.93 -1.24
CA LEU A 120 -17.18 2.01 -1.26
C LEU A 120 -16.07 1.83 -0.21
N ALA A 121 -16.37 1.11 0.87
CA ALA A 121 -15.39 0.77 1.90
C ALA A 121 -15.61 -0.65 2.44
N ILE A 122 -14.54 -1.25 2.96
CA ILE A 122 -14.58 -2.51 3.72
C ILE A 122 -14.02 -2.26 5.12
N GLU A 123 -14.65 -2.85 6.13
CA GLU A 123 -14.10 -2.94 7.49
C GLU A 123 -13.75 -4.40 7.79
N ILE A 124 -12.54 -4.64 8.28
CA ILE A 124 -12.05 -5.96 8.69
C ILE A 124 -11.85 -5.92 10.21
N GLU A 125 -12.56 -6.77 10.93
CA GLU A 125 -12.34 -6.93 12.36
C GLU A 125 -11.03 -7.68 12.64
N THR A 126 -10.25 -7.16 13.59
CA THR A 126 -9.02 -7.82 14.05
C THR A 126 -8.87 -7.68 15.55
N VAL A 127 -7.99 -8.49 16.14
CA VAL A 127 -7.66 -8.38 17.58
C VAL A 127 -6.99 -7.06 17.96
N LYS A 128 -6.39 -6.34 17.00
CA LYS A 128 -5.73 -5.04 17.21
C LYS A 128 -6.69 -3.85 17.03
N GLY A 129 -7.91 -4.12 16.55
CA GLY A 129 -8.90 -3.10 16.15
C GLY A 129 -9.31 -3.24 14.68
N LEU A 130 -10.21 -2.38 14.22
CA LEU A 130 -10.67 -2.40 12.83
C LEU A 130 -9.55 -2.03 11.85
N VAL A 131 -9.52 -2.71 10.71
CA VAL A 131 -8.78 -2.27 9.52
C VAL A 131 -9.79 -1.81 8.48
N GLY A 132 -9.62 -0.58 8.00
CA GLY A 132 -10.48 0.03 7.00
C GLY A 132 -9.82 -0.07 5.64
N VAL A 133 -10.61 -0.32 4.60
CA VAL A 133 -10.15 -0.30 3.21
C VAL A 133 -11.03 0.70 2.47
N VAL A 134 -10.41 1.70 1.86
CA VAL A 134 -11.04 2.73 1.03
C VAL A 134 -10.11 3.03 -0.15
N HIS A 135 -10.66 3.39 -1.30
CA HIS A 135 -9.86 3.43 -2.52
C HIS A 135 -8.76 4.50 -2.49
N ALA A 136 -9.10 5.75 -2.15
CA ALA A 136 -8.17 6.87 -2.28
C ALA A 136 -7.80 7.52 -0.94
N ASP A 137 -8.75 8.10 -0.21
CA ASP A 137 -8.44 8.82 1.04
C ASP A 137 -9.63 8.95 2.00
N VAL A 138 -9.32 9.31 3.25
CA VAL A 138 -10.28 9.78 4.27
C VAL A 138 -10.00 11.26 4.54
N PRO A 139 -11.02 12.13 4.61
CA PRO A 139 -10.82 13.55 4.89
C PRO A 139 -9.98 13.82 6.15
N SER A 140 -9.08 14.80 6.08
CA SER A 140 -8.19 15.12 7.20
C SER A 140 -8.99 15.51 8.45
N GLY A 141 -8.58 15.00 9.62
CA GLY A 141 -9.23 15.26 10.91
C GLY A 141 -10.55 14.52 11.16
N MET A 142 -11.11 13.84 10.15
CA MET A 142 -12.35 13.05 10.29
C MET A 142 -12.05 11.70 10.95
N ALA A 143 -12.91 11.26 11.88
CA ALA A 143 -12.83 9.92 12.46
C ALA A 143 -13.41 8.88 11.48
N TRP A 144 -12.92 7.64 11.56
CA TRP A 144 -13.35 6.57 10.65
C TRP A 144 -14.86 6.30 10.70
N SER A 145 -15.46 6.31 11.89
CA SER A 145 -16.90 6.10 12.07
C SER A 145 -17.73 7.17 11.36
N ASP A 146 -17.28 8.43 11.41
CA ASP A 146 -17.96 9.56 10.77
C ASP A 146 -17.83 9.48 9.26
N PHE A 147 -16.65 9.06 8.77
CA PHE A 147 -16.40 8.80 7.36
C PHE A 147 -17.36 7.74 6.82
N VAL A 148 -17.42 6.56 7.46
CA VAL A 148 -18.31 5.46 7.05
C VAL A 148 -19.78 5.87 7.08
N ALA A 149 -20.19 6.64 8.09
CA ALA A 149 -21.56 7.14 8.20
C ALA A 149 -21.93 8.17 7.12
N SER A 150 -20.94 8.81 6.49
CA SER A 150 -21.12 9.90 5.51
C SER A 150 -20.86 9.46 4.07
N LEU A 151 -20.78 8.16 3.78
CA LEU A 151 -20.54 7.63 2.43
C LEU A 151 -21.74 7.77 1.47
N ASP A 152 -22.78 8.49 1.85
CA ASP A 152 -23.85 8.98 0.98
C ASP A 152 -23.64 10.44 0.52
N ASN A 153 -22.73 11.17 1.18
CA ASN A 153 -22.39 12.54 0.83
C ASN A 153 -21.45 12.57 -0.41
N PRO A 154 -21.84 13.22 -1.52
CA PRO A 154 -21.04 13.25 -2.75
C PRO A 154 -19.62 13.78 -2.56
N GLN A 155 -19.39 14.74 -1.66
CA GLN A 155 -18.05 15.30 -1.41
C GLN A 155 -17.14 14.29 -0.70
N ILE A 156 -17.72 13.48 0.19
CA ILE A 156 -16.97 12.41 0.90
C ILE A 156 -16.67 11.28 -0.06
N VAL A 157 -17.63 10.91 -0.91
CA VAL A 157 -17.44 9.91 -1.98
C VAL A 157 -16.36 10.37 -2.98
N GLU A 158 -16.34 11.65 -3.34
CA GLU A 158 -15.30 12.22 -4.20
C GLU A 158 -13.91 12.05 -3.58
N ILE A 159 -13.74 12.35 -2.28
CA ILE A 159 -12.47 12.13 -1.59
C ILE A 159 -12.13 10.63 -1.47
N ALA A 160 -13.13 9.79 -1.19
CA ALA A 160 -12.94 8.35 -1.09
C ALA A 160 -12.46 7.70 -2.40
N LEU A 161 -12.84 8.27 -3.55
CA LEU A 161 -12.47 7.76 -4.88
C LEU A 161 -11.29 8.51 -5.50
N TRP A 162 -11.06 9.78 -5.18
CA TRP A 162 -10.11 10.64 -5.91
C TRP A 162 -9.12 11.39 -5.02
N GLY A 163 -9.21 11.23 -3.70
CA GLY A 163 -8.35 11.91 -2.74
C GLY A 163 -6.86 11.55 -2.94
N ARG A 164 -6.01 12.58 -3.01
CA ARG A 164 -4.54 12.41 -3.13
C ARG A 164 -3.74 13.23 -2.14
N GLU A 165 -4.40 14.16 -1.43
CA GLU A 165 -3.72 15.19 -0.67
C GLU A 165 -2.85 14.61 0.44
N ARG A 166 -3.34 13.60 1.17
CA ARG A 166 -2.58 12.96 2.24
C ARG A 166 -1.23 12.44 1.78
N ILE A 167 -1.21 11.74 0.64
CA ILE A 167 0.00 11.13 0.08
C ILE A 167 0.90 12.21 -0.54
N ILE A 168 0.35 13.09 -1.39
CA ILE A 168 1.13 14.15 -2.05
C ILE A 168 1.78 15.08 -1.02
N LYS A 169 1.01 15.56 -0.04
CA LYS A 169 1.48 16.51 0.98
C LYS A 169 2.11 15.83 2.19
N HIS A 170 2.18 14.49 2.19
CA HIS A 170 2.74 13.68 3.28
C HIS A 170 2.10 14.01 4.65
N TYR A 171 0.77 14.16 4.68
CA TYR A 171 0.05 14.35 5.93
C TYR A 171 0.06 13.04 6.73
N ARG A 172 0.83 13.05 7.82
CA ARG A 172 1.06 11.88 8.69
C ARG A 172 0.03 11.73 9.81
N GLU A 173 -0.88 12.69 9.96
CA GLU A 173 -1.96 12.56 10.95
C GLU A 173 -2.83 11.35 10.57
N GLY A 174 -2.94 10.40 11.50
CA GLY A 174 -3.73 9.20 11.29
C GLY A 174 -5.25 9.46 11.32
N VAL A 175 -6.00 8.44 10.94
CA VAL A 175 -7.47 8.43 11.05
C VAL A 175 -7.85 7.91 12.44
N LYS A 176 -8.66 8.67 13.17
CA LYS A 176 -9.07 8.32 14.54
C LYS A 176 -10.11 7.20 14.54
N GLY A 177 -10.10 6.38 15.60
CA GLY A 177 -11.09 5.31 15.81
C GLY A 177 -10.84 4.03 15.01
N ILE A 178 -9.66 3.89 14.38
CA ILE A 178 -9.32 2.72 13.57
C ILE A 178 -7.84 2.33 13.71
N TRP A 179 -7.52 1.04 13.60
CA TRP A 179 -6.15 0.55 13.76
C TRP A 179 -5.30 0.77 12.50
N ARG A 180 -5.85 0.48 11.32
CA ARG A 180 -5.21 0.75 10.01
C ARG A 180 -6.23 1.21 8.99
N VAL A 181 -5.80 2.01 8.03
CA VAL A 181 -6.56 2.33 6.81
C VAL A 181 -5.69 1.99 5.61
N CYS A 182 -6.14 1.09 4.75
CA CYS A 182 -5.44 0.72 3.52
C CYS A 182 -6.05 1.47 2.34
N VAL A 183 -5.20 2.08 1.53
CA VAL A 183 -5.58 2.88 0.36
C VAL A 183 -4.73 2.55 -0.86
N GLY A 184 -5.29 2.80 -2.03
CA GLY A 184 -4.68 2.68 -3.35
C GLY A 184 -4.56 4.03 -4.04
N HIS A 185 -4.91 4.08 -5.33
CA HIS A 185 -5.15 5.25 -6.18
C HIS A 185 -3.96 6.17 -6.49
N THR A 186 -3.25 6.61 -5.44
CA THR A 186 -2.11 7.52 -5.59
C THR A 186 -0.83 6.72 -5.71
N TRP A 187 -0.32 6.65 -6.94
CA TRP A 187 0.92 5.96 -7.22
C TRP A 187 2.10 6.45 -6.38
N ILE A 188 2.82 5.49 -5.80
CA ILE A 188 4.05 5.68 -5.05
C ILE A 188 5.10 4.62 -5.45
N PRO A 189 6.40 4.94 -5.43
CA PRO A 189 7.44 4.02 -5.90
C PRO A 189 7.65 2.80 -4.99
N SER A 190 7.29 2.92 -3.72
CA SER A 190 7.27 1.85 -2.72
C SER A 190 6.09 2.11 -1.79
N PRO A 191 5.52 1.09 -1.12
CA PRO A 191 4.37 1.31 -0.27
C PRO A 191 4.73 2.29 0.85
N LEU A 192 3.77 3.03 1.38
CA LEU A 192 4.04 4.15 2.28
C LEU A 192 3.10 4.10 3.48
N ARG A 193 3.67 4.33 4.67
CA ARG A 193 2.91 4.47 5.91
C ARG A 193 2.88 5.91 6.39
N LEU A 194 1.67 6.45 6.56
CA LEU A 194 1.37 7.80 7.05
C LEU A 194 0.49 7.68 8.30
N GLY A 195 1.14 7.58 9.46
CA GLY A 195 0.45 7.27 10.72
C GLY A 195 -0.10 5.85 10.69
N ASN A 196 -1.42 5.71 10.76
CA ASN A 196 -2.10 4.42 10.58
C ASN A 196 -2.64 4.19 9.16
N VAL A 197 -2.37 5.09 8.21
CA VAL A 197 -2.77 4.92 6.80
C VAL A 197 -1.64 4.24 6.02
N LEU A 198 -1.96 3.15 5.31
CA LEU A 198 -1.09 2.37 4.46
C LEU A 198 -1.47 2.62 2.99
N ALA A 199 -0.62 3.32 2.25
CA ALA A 199 -0.75 3.48 0.82
C ALA A 199 -0.06 2.31 0.11
N LEU A 200 -0.79 1.63 -0.78
CA LEU A 200 -0.41 0.36 -1.38
C LEU A 200 -0.30 0.40 -2.91
N ASP A 201 -0.69 1.49 -3.58
CA ASP A 201 -0.54 1.56 -5.04
C ASP A 201 0.92 1.80 -5.46
N CYS A 202 1.60 0.71 -5.80
CA CYS A 202 2.92 0.74 -6.42
C CYS A 202 2.89 0.43 -7.91
N THR A 203 1.71 0.13 -8.48
CA THR A 203 1.57 -0.36 -9.86
C THR A 203 1.70 0.74 -10.89
N GLY A 204 1.17 1.94 -10.56
CA GLY A 204 1.12 3.09 -11.45
C GLY A 204 0.21 2.84 -12.65
N GLY A 205 -0.71 1.88 -12.53
CA GLY A 205 -1.54 1.44 -13.63
C GLY A 205 -0.78 0.69 -14.74
N GLY A 206 0.36 0.08 -14.44
CA GLY A 206 1.19 -0.58 -15.43
C GLY A 206 2.25 -1.49 -14.82
N ASP A 207 3.53 -1.25 -15.10
CA ASP A 207 4.64 -2.18 -14.82
C ASP A 207 5.15 -2.18 -13.37
N GLY A 208 4.57 -1.41 -12.47
CA GLY A 208 4.95 -1.41 -11.05
C GLY A 208 4.53 -2.70 -10.34
N PRO A 209 5.21 -3.07 -9.23
CA PRO A 209 4.88 -4.29 -8.51
C PRO A 209 3.58 -4.12 -7.69
N LEU A 210 2.94 -5.24 -7.34
CA LEU A 210 1.79 -5.24 -6.44
C LEU A 210 2.26 -5.26 -4.99
N ALA A 211 1.73 -4.34 -4.19
CA ALA A 211 1.90 -4.37 -2.74
C ALA A 211 0.75 -5.17 -2.10
N ILE A 212 1.11 -6.10 -1.20
CA ILE A 212 0.18 -6.96 -0.49
C ILE A 212 0.44 -6.80 1.01
N TYR A 213 -0.51 -6.25 1.74
CA TYR A 213 -0.49 -6.12 3.19
C TYR A 213 -1.12 -7.35 3.85
N CYS A 214 -0.36 -8.08 4.67
CA CYS A 214 -0.88 -9.15 5.53
C CYS A 214 -1.35 -8.53 6.85
N VAL A 215 -2.67 -8.54 7.08
CA VAL A 215 -3.31 -7.88 8.23
C VAL A 215 -2.85 -8.48 9.55
N GLN A 216 -2.81 -9.81 9.66
CA GLN A 216 -2.47 -10.53 10.88
C GLN A 216 -1.01 -10.29 11.29
N GLU A 217 -0.11 -10.22 10.30
CA GLU A 217 1.31 -9.97 10.52
C GLU A 217 1.63 -8.48 10.68
N ASP A 218 0.72 -7.60 10.27
CA ASP A 218 0.95 -6.15 10.12
C ASP A 218 2.20 -5.87 9.27
N LYS A 219 2.30 -6.52 8.11
CA LYS A 219 3.45 -6.40 7.19
C LYS A 219 3.03 -6.22 5.75
N ILE A 220 3.74 -5.37 5.02
CA ILE A 220 3.55 -5.17 3.59
C ILE A 220 4.62 -5.95 2.81
N TYR A 221 4.18 -6.68 1.81
CA TYR A 221 5.00 -7.50 0.91
C TYR A 221 4.96 -6.92 -0.51
N VAL A 222 6.11 -6.88 -1.16
CA VAL A 222 6.27 -6.53 -2.58
C VAL A 222 7.14 -7.61 -3.21
N ASP A 223 6.67 -8.23 -4.29
CA ASP A 223 7.33 -9.36 -4.96
C ASP A 223 7.73 -10.51 -4.00
N GLY A 224 6.85 -10.81 -3.03
CA GLY A 224 7.06 -11.84 -2.03
C GLY A 224 8.09 -11.49 -0.94
N ARG A 225 8.61 -10.27 -0.92
CA ARG A 225 9.56 -9.79 0.09
C ARG A 225 8.88 -8.81 1.03
N SER A 226 9.08 -8.98 2.34
CA SER A 226 8.63 -7.99 3.31
C SER A 226 9.36 -6.68 3.06
N THR A 227 8.59 -5.60 2.93
CA THR A 227 9.13 -4.24 2.89
C THR A 227 9.52 -3.80 4.30
N SER A 228 10.62 -3.05 4.41
CA SER A 228 11.16 -2.54 5.68
C SER A 228 10.42 -1.29 6.19
N LEU A 229 9.19 -1.05 5.75
CA LEU A 229 8.40 0.12 6.13
C LEU A 229 8.23 0.23 7.64
N ASP A 230 8.13 -0.91 8.31
CA ASP A 230 8.09 -0.97 9.77
C ASP A 230 9.45 -0.75 10.41
N ALA A 231 10.60 -0.97 9.75
CA ALA A 231 11.91 -0.84 10.39
C ALA A 231 12.27 0.62 10.69
N VAL A 232 11.94 1.58 9.81
CA VAL A 232 12.16 3.01 10.07
C VAL A 232 11.26 3.49 11.22
N GLU A 233 9.98 3.12 11.17
CA GLU A 233 9.00 3.53 12.17
C GLU A 233 9.21 2.83 13.51
N LEU A 234 9.56 1.54 13.51
CA LEU A 234 9.96 0.77 14.68
C LEU A 234 11.23 1.34 15.32
N VAL A 235 12.24 1.70 14.53
CA VAL A 235 13.42 2.40 15.05
C VAL A 235 13.01 3.75 15.66
N THR A 236 12.10 4.48 15.03
CA THR A 236 11.63 5.77 15.56
C THR A 236 10.89 5.61 16.90
N ASP A 237 9.98 4.64 17.01
CA ASP A 237 9.26 4.32 18.25
C ASP A 237 10.20 3.78 19.34
N GLN A 238 11.18 2.93 18.96
CA GLN A 238 12.22 2.45 19.87
C GLN A 238 13.10 3.59 20.40
N LEU A 239 13.46 4.57 19.56
CA LEU A 239 14.24 5.74 19.97
C LEU A 239 13.44 6.64 20.91
N GLN A 240 12.15 6.87 20.64
CA GLN A 240 11.27 7.66 21.53
C GLN A 240 11.11 6.99 22.91
N LYS A 241 10.91 5.67 22.94
CA LYS A 241 10.85 4.90 24.19
C LYS A 241 12.18 4.97 24.94
N LEU A 242 13.31 4.84 24.24
CA LEU A 242 14.64 4.95 24.83
C LEU A 242 14.88 6.33 25.47
N GLU A 243 14.51 7.42 24.78
CA GLU A 243 14.60 8.79 25.32
C GLU A 243 13.79 8.94 26.62
N HIS A 244 12.56 8.41 26.64
CA HIS A 244 11.70 8.46 27.82
C HIS A 244 12.28 7.66 29.00
N THR A 245 12.76 6.43 28.76
CA THR A 245 13.36 5.58 29.79
C THR A 245 14.66 6.18 30.33
N LEU A 246 15.50 6.79 29.47
CA LEU A 246 16.71 7.52 29.90
C LEU A 246 16.39 8.73 30.77
N ALA A 247 15.35 9.49 30.45
CA ALA A 247 14.91 10.62 31.28
C ALA A 247 14.45 10.16 32.67
N ASN A 248 13.69 9.05 32.74
CA ASN A 248 13.25 8.46 34.00
C ASN A 248 14.40 7.86 34.81
N LEU A 249 15.37 7.21 34.15
CA LEU A 249 16.59 6.69 34.79
C LEU A 249 17.41 7.84 35.42
N SER A 250 17.64 8.92 34.67
CA SER A 250 18.37 10.10 35.16
C SER A 250 17.72 10.69 36.41
N LYS A 251 16.38 10.81 36.39
CA LYS A 251 15.60 11.30 37.54
C LYS A 251 15.71 10.38 38.76
N THR A 252 15.55 9.06 38.58
CA THR A 252 15.60 8.09 39.69
C THR A 252 17.00 7.94 40.30
N VAL A 253 18.05 8.07 39.49
CA VAL A 253 19.44 8.15 39.97
C VAL A 253 19.66 9.41 40.82
N HIS A 254 19.16 10.57 40.36
CA HIS A 254 19.24 11.82 41.12
C HIS A 254 18.48 11.75 42.46
N GLU A 255 17.36 11.03 42.48
CA GLU A 255 16.54 10.77 43.68
C GLU A 255 17.09 9.64 44.59
N ASN A 256 18.26 9.05 44.28
CA ASN A 256 18.88 7.93 45.01
C ASN A 256 18.00 6.66 45.14
N LYS A 257 17.09 6.43 44.19
CA LYS A 257 16.21 5.25 44.18
C LYS A 257 16.91 4.06 43.52
N LEU A 258 17.87 3.47 44.24
CA LEU A 258 18.78 2.43 43.75
C LEU A 258 18.09 1.25 43.05
N ILE A 259 17.02 0.68 43.62
CA ILE A 259 16.33 -0.49 43.04
C ILE A 259 15.60 -0.12 41.72
N GLU A 260 14.88 1.01 41.69
CA GLU A 260 14.20 1.48 40.46
C GLU A 260 15.21 1.84 39.36
N SER A 261 16.33 2.48 39.73
CA SER A 261 17.39 2.82 38.79
C SER A 261 18.04 1.59 38.14
N GLN A 262 18.19 0.49 38.90
CA GLN A 262 18.71 -0.77 38.35
C GLN A 262 17.74 -1.39 37.34
N GLY A 263 16.44 -1.35 37.60
CA GLY A 263 15.40 -1.82 36.67
C GLY A 263 15.38 -1.05 35.36
N LEU A 264 15.36 0.28 35.44
CA LEU A 264 15.37 1.18 34.28
C LEU A 264 16.67 1.08 33.46
N SER A 265 17.80 0.81 34.11
CA SER A 265 19.08 0.56 33.42
C SER A 265 19.03 -0.69 32.54
N LEU A 266 18.44 -1.79 33.03
CA LEU A 266 18.31 -3.03 32.28
C LEU A 266 17.34 -2.88 31.08
N GLU A 267 16.25 -2.14 31.29
CA GLU A 267 15.29 -1.80 30.25
C GLU A 267 15.93 -0.94 29.15
N THR A 268 16.73 0.06 29.54
CA THR A 268 17.51 0.91 28.64
C THR A 268 18.47 0.09 27.78
N GLU A 269 19.24 -0.84 28.38
CA GLU A 269 20.15 -1.73 27.62
C GLU A 269 19.41 -2.61 26.60
N THR A 270 18.22 -3.08 26.97
CA THR A 270 17.38 -3.92 26.10
C THR A 270 16.88 -3.13 24.91
N LEU A 271 16.38 -1.91 25.14
CA LEU A 271 15.91 -0.99 24.09
C LEU A 271 17.05 -0.60 23.14
N ILE A 272 18.26 -0.34 23.65
CA ILE A 272 19.44 -0.05 22.81
C ILE A 272 19.75 -1.21 21.87
N LYS A 273 19.76 -2.46 22.38
CA LYS A 273 20.05 -3.65 21.56
C LYS A 273 19.00 -3.86 20.47
N GLN A 274 17.72 -3.64 20.80
CA GLN A 274 16.61 -3.76 19.84
C GLN A 274 16.62 -2.66 18.77
N ALA A 275 16.92 -1.41 19.16
CA ALA A 275 17.09 -0.31 18.22
C ALA A 275 18.28 -0.58 17.27
N GLN A 276 19.42 -1.04 17.80
CA GLN A 276 20.60 -1.37 17.00
C GLN A 276 20.34 -2.51 16.01
N SER A 277 19.67 -3.59 16.43
CA SER A 277 19.38 -4.73 15.54
C SER A 277 18.40 -4.36 14.42
N THR A 278 17.49 -3.43 14.69
CA THR A 278 16.51 -2.92 13.69
C THR A 278 17.14 -1.87 12.77
N TRP A 279 18.08 -1.08 13.27
CA TRP A 279 18.78 -0.01 12.53
C TRP A 279 19.87 -0.52 11.59
N LEU A 280 20.59 -1.60 11.94
CA LEU A 280 21.71 -2.13 11.15
C LEU A 280 21.33 -2.49 9.69
N PRO A 281 20.23 -3.21 9.42
CA PRO A 281 19.77 -3.47 8.05
C PRO A 281 19.37 -2.18 7.31
N LEU A 282 18.73 -1.25 8.04
CA LEU A 282 18.28 0.03 7.50
C LEU A 282 19.45 0.92 7.07
N MET A 283 20.53 0.95 7.85
CA MET A 283 21.76 1.66 7.50
C MET A 283 22.44 1.09 6.25
N ALA A 284 22.40 -0.23 6.06
CA ALA A 284 22.94 -0.85 4.86
C ALA A 284 22.12 -0.44 3.63
N GLU A 285 20.79 -0.40 3.76
CA GLU A 285 19.86 0.03 2.71
C GLU A 285 20.02 1.52 2.38
N ILE A 286 20.03 2.41 3.38
CA ILE A 286 20.29 3.86 3.23
C ILE A 286 21.69 4.12 2.67
N GLY A 287 22.68 3.38 3.14
CA GLY A 287 24.06 3.49 2.66
C GLY A 287 24.18 3.13 1.18
N GLU A 288 23.49 2.08 0.73
CA GLU A 288 23.43 1.71 -0.69
C GLU A 288 22.64 2.74 -1.53
N SER A 289 21.52 3.26 -1.02
CA SER A 289 20.78 4.36 -1.67
C SER A 289 21.62 5.64 -1.79
N GLN A 290 22.37 6.01 -0.76
CA GLN A 290 23.23 7.20 -0.80
C GLN A 290 24.41 7.02 -1.76
N LYS A 291 25.04 5.83 -1.78
CA LYS A 291 26.09 5.49 -2.76
C LYS A 291 25.55 5.57 -4.18
N PHE A 292 24.33 5.11 -4.39
CA PHE A 292 23.64 5.18 -5.67
C PHE A 292 23.37 6.63 -6.11
N VAL A 293 22.82 7.47 -5.24
CA VAL A 293 22.58 8.91 -5.51
C VAL A 293 23.90 9.64 -5.80
N ASN A 294 24.94 9.40 -5.00
CA ASN A 294 26.27 9.98 -5.23
C ASN A 294 26.85 9.54 -6.59
N ALA A 295 26.64 8.29 -6.98
CA ALA A 295 27.10 7.77 -8.25
C ALA A 295 26.32 8.34 -9.45
N LEU A 296 25.00 8.53 -9.32
CA LEU A 296 24.18 9.23 -10.31
C LEU A 296 24.58 10.69 -10.45
N HIS A 297 24.84 11.38 -9.34
CA HIS A 297 25.35 12.75 -9.37
C HIS A 297 26.70 12.82 -10.08
N GLY A 298 27.64 11.91 -9.76
CA GLY A 298 28.90 11.79 -10.48
C GLY A 298 28.73 11.54 -11.99
N ALA A 299 27.77 10.71 -12.39
CA ALA A 299 27.45 10.49 -13.80
C ALA A 299 26.83 11.74 -14.47
N SER A 300 26.05 12.54 -13.74
CA SER A 300 25.43 13.77 -14.27
C SER A 300 26.46 14.86 -14.64
N LEU A 301 27.65 14.83 -14.02
CA LEU A 301 28.76 15.75 -14.27
C LEU A 301 29.63 15.34 -15.48
N LEU A 302 29.38 14.17 -16.07
CA LEU A 302 30.09 13.66 -17.24
C LEU A 302 29.32 13.94 -18.54
N THR A 303 30.03 14.04 -19.67
CA THR A 303 29.44 14.26 -21.00
C THR A 303 29.91 13.21 -22.01
N GLY A 304 29.12 13.02 -23.07
CA GLY A 304 29.42 12.09 -24.17
C GLY A 304 29.66 10.65 -23.71
N ASP A 305 30.62 9.98 -24.33
CA ASP A 305 30.91 8.54 -24.11
C ASP A 305 31.26 8.21 -22.65
N ARG A 306 31.82 9.15 -21.90
CA ARG A 306 32.16 8.96 -20.48
C ARG A 306 30.91 8.84 -19.60
N LYS A 307 29.86 9.60 -19.92
CA LYS A 307 28.55 9.48 -19.23
C LYS A 307 27.92 8.13 -19.54
N THR A 308 27.93 7.72 -20.80
CA THR A 308 27.37 6.43 -21.25
C THR A 308 28.08 5.25 -20.60
N ALA A 309 29.41 5.27 -20.56
CA ALA A 309 30.19 4.23 -19.89
C ALA A 309 29.89 4.15 -18.39
N LYS A 310 29.74 5.30 -17.71
CA LYS A 310 29.43 5.34 -16.27
C LYS A 310 28.03 4.84 -15.95
N LEU A 311 27.04 5.18 -16.79
CA LEU A 311 25.68 4.67 -16.64
C LEU A 311 25.60 3.15 -16.88
N ASN A 312 26.34 2.62 -17.85
CA ASN A 312 26.42 1.17 -18.08
C ASN A 312 27.09 0.43 -16.91
N GLU A 313 28.16 1.00 -16.33
CA GLU A 313 28.78 0.47 -15.10
C GLU A 313 27.78 0.42 -13.94
N LEU A 314 26.99 1.47 -13.75
CA LEU A 314 25.97 1.52 -12.70
C LEU A 314 24.85 0.50 -12.93
N ARG A 315 24.38 0.33 -14.18
CA ARG A 315 23.39 -0.70 -14.52
C ARG A 315 23.88 -2.10 -14.22
N ALA A 316 25.13 -2.41 -14.55
CA ALA A 316 25.74 -3.70 -14.22
C ALA A 316 25.87 -3.90 -12.71
N ARG A 317 26.28 -2.85 -11.97
CA ARG A 317 26.45 -2.92 -10.50
C ARG A 317 25.13 -3.17 -9.77
N TYR A 318 24.03 -2.58 -10.24
CA TYR A 318 22.72 -2.65 -9.58
C TYR A 318 21.75 -3.62 -10.30
N ALA A 319 22.24 -4.48 -11.19
CA ALA A 319 21.41 -5.42 -11.95
C ALA A 319 20.60 -6.35 -11.02
N GLY A 320 19.30 -6.48 -11.27
CA GLY A 320 18.39 -7.31 -10.46
C GLY A 320 18.01 -6.70 -9.09
N THR A 321 18.25 -5.39 -8.91
CA THR A 321 17.81 -4.64 -7.72
C THR A 321 16.86 -3.52 -8.12
N GLN A 322 16.02 -3.06 -7.19
CA GLN A 322 15.09 -1.94 -7.42
C GLN A 322 15.78 -0.66 -7.93
N LEU A 323 17.02 -0.39 -7.49
CA LEU A 323 17.83 0.74 -7.95
C LEU A 323 18.33 0.55 -9.40
N GLY A 324 18.62 -0.68 -9.80
CA GLY A 324 18.96 -1.01 -11.20
C GLY A 324 17.76 -0.84 -12.12
N ASP A 325 16.57 -1.24 -11.67
CA ASP A 325 15.34 -1.06 -12.41
C ASP A 325 14.99 0.44 -12.58
N LEU A 326 15.22 1.26 -11.55
CA LEU A 326 15.10 2.72 -11.63
C LEU A 326 16.05 3.33 -12.67
N LEU A 327 17.32 2.89 -12.70
CA LEU A 327 18.33 3.31 -13.70
C LEU A 327 17.90 2.98 -15.13
N ASN A 328 17.33 1.80 -15.34
CA ASN A 328 16.85 1.37 -16.66
C ASN A 328 15.66 2.22 -17.13
N ARG A 329 14.75 2.58 -16.22
CA ARG A 329 13.60 3.46 -16.49
C ARG A 329 13.98 4.91 -16.79
N LEU A 330 14.95 5.47 -16.06
CA LEU A 330 15.43 6.85 -16.28
C LEU A 330 16.16 7.04 -17.62
N SER A 331 16.51 5.95 -18.29
CA SER A 331 17.26 5.97 -19.55
C SER A 331 16.40 5.67 -20.79
N SER A 332 15.11 5.40 -20.58
CA SER A 332 14.12 5.14 -21.63
C SER A 332 13.33 6.41 -22.01
N PHE A 333 13.73 7.57 -21.47
CA PHE A 333 13.31 8.92 -21.85
C PHE A 333 14.46 9.65 -22.57
#